data_AF-A0A9P4NED9-F1
#
_entry.id   AF-A0A9P4NED9-F1
#
_cell.length_a   1.000
_cell.length_b   1.000
_cell.length_c   1.000
_cell.angle_alpha   90.00
_cell.angle_beta   90.00
_cell.angle_gamma   90.00
#
_symmetry.space_group_name_H-M   'P 1'
#
loop_
_entity.id
_entity.type
_entity.pdbx_description
1 polymer ?
#
loop_
_entity_poly.entity_id
_entity_poly.type
_entity_poly.pdbx_seq_one_letter_code
_entity_poly.pdbx_strand_id
1 'polypeptide(L)'
;MSASEHSDSESEYSCSESESEPEAPITDARTLDLMVRLTWVALTIPVYKHSLFDQVFPDKDALSELCGAADLSLSPGVSEAIHAATPPPISFFRGLPSDGRHVWGVNVLVLKKSGAPPALYIGCGTEATRGVVSRFQGYDGKDACTMPKQVIKAFAEGYKIVHKGLLLTAPLPSAANVPRYRLLSVSMEAALSFLFWSMHSRKPDHFMISLCPRPLSSLSYDGLCSHSPLREGPLGNFDLSAEQLEAIATVAAERARVRFNAYLSNYRKVERALHPEKVKERKRKQHAKKMANFPDKHRTKIAKYCKTVLASEEFFCDLRGIPCRAKYDFERHMNSDRHQRNVAQAKAGVVKNFKCTLCGYYAKANHLLLRHNGSKKHQKKIAEALAIGASASS
;
A
#
# COMPACT_ATOMS: atom_id res chain seq x y z
N MET A 1 30.65 -12.05 -36.05
CA MET A 1 30.18 -10.66 -35.93
C MET A 1 28.79 -10.59 -36.54
N SER A 2 27.75 -10.81 -35.74
CA SER A 2 26.36 -10.60 -36.14
C SER A 2 25.63 -10.10 -34.91
N ALA A 3 25.31 -8.82 -34.91
CA ALA A 3 24.53 -8.17 -33.86
C ALA A 3 23.05 -8.51 -34.09
N SER A 4 22.43 -9.22 -33.15
CA SER A 4 20.99 -9.43 -33.13
C SER A 4 20.34 -8.27 -32.35
N GLU A 5 19.58 -7.44 -33.05
CA GLU A 5 18.72 -6.42 -32.46
C GLU A 5 17.55 -7.11 -31.73
N HIS A 6 17.47 -6.91 -30.42
CA HIS A 6 16.29 -7.24 -29.62
C HIS A 6 15.37 -6.01 -29.60
N SER A 7 14.22 -6.13 -30.25
CA SER A 7 13.14 -5.15 -30.18
C SER A 7 12.31 -5.44 -28.93
N ASP A 8 12.48 -4.63 -27.89
CA ASP A 8 11.58 -4.60 -26.74
C ASP A 8 10.27 -3.92 -27.13
N SER A 9 9.25 -4.73 -27.48
CA SER A 9 7.87 -4.26 -27.61
C SER A 9 7.22 -4.20 -26.23
N GLU A 10 7.17 -2.99 -25.65
CA GLU A 10 6.36 -2.71 -24.47
C GLU A 10 4.87 -2.84 -24.83
N SER A 11 4.25 -3.98 -24.50
CA SER A 11 2.81 -4.17 -24.61
C SER A 11 2.12 -3.40 -23.48
N GLU A 12 1.29 -2.42 -23.85
CA GLU A 12 0.41 -1.70 -22.94
C GLU A 12 -0.62 -2.66 -22.30
N TYR A 13 -0.34 -3.09 -21.08
CA TYR A 13 -1.27 -3.85 -20.26
C TYR A 13 -2.30 -2.89 -19.64
N SER A 14 -3.39 -2.63 -20.38
CA SER A 14 -4.57 -1.93 -19.87
C SER A 14 -5.36 -2.87 -18.95
N CYS A 15 -5.02 -2.89 -17.66
CA CYS A 15 -5.76 -3.61 -16.64
C CYS A 15 -7.01 -2.82 -16.26
N SER A 16 -8.12 -3.06 -16.95
CA SER A 16 -9.45 -2.70 -16.47
C SER A 16 -9.83 -3.68 -15.37
N GLU A 17 -9.44 -3.38 -14.12
CA GLU A 17 -9.88 -4.09 -12.93
C GLU A 17 -11.39 -3.85 -12.77
N SER A 18 -12.19 -4.77 -13.29
CA SER A 18 -13.57 -4.91 -12.84
C SER A 18 -13.51 -5.48 -11.43
N GLU A 19 -13.61 -4.62 -10.43
CA GLU A 19 -13.79 -4.96 -9.03
C GLU A 19 -15.16 -5.64 -8.86
N SER A 20 -15.27 -6.91 -9.24
CA SER A 20 -16.33 -7.76 -8.69
C SER A 20 -15.93 -8.00 -7.25
N GLU A 21 -16.61 -7.35 -6.31
CA GLU A 21 -16.42 -7.62 -4.88
C GLU A 21 -16.60 -9.13 -4.67
N PRO A 22 -15.57 -9.86 -4.21
CA PRO A 22 -15.71 -11.28 -3.93
C PRO A 22 -16.76 -11.43 -2.84
N GLU A 23 -17.84 -12.15 -3.13
CA GLU A 23 -18.84 -12.51 -2.12
C GLU A 23 -18.10 -13.11 -0.92
N ALA A 24 -18.25 -12.47 0.25
CA ALA A 24 -17.59 -12.92 1.45
C ALA A 24 -18.04 -14.36 1.75
N PRO A 25 -17.11 -15.33 1.87
CA PRO A 25 -17.47 -16.70 2.15
C PRO A 25 -18.17 -16.75 3.52
N ILE A 26 -19.48 -17.01 3.50
CA ILE A 26 -20.26 -17.23 4.72
C ILE A 26 -19.70 -18.48 5.39
N THR A 27 -19.18 -18.32 6.60
CA THR A 27 -18.79 -19.45 7.45
C THR A 27 -20.04 -20.27 7.74
N ASP A 28 -20.12 -21.49 7.20
CA ASP A 28 -21.23 -22.36 7.55
C ASP A 28 -21.10 -22.81 9.02
N ALA A 29 -22.23 -22.99 9.70
CA ALA A 29 -22.26 -23.38 11.12
C ALA A 29 -21.53 -24.71 11.38
N ARG A 30 -21.39 -25.55 10.34
CA ARG A 30 -20.69 -26.84 10.39
C ARG A 30 -19.18 -26.65 10.50
N THR A 31 -18.62 -25.71 9.75
CA THR A 31 -17.20 -25.34 9.76
C THR A 31 -16.80 -24.82 11.13
N LEU A 32 -17.64 -23.95 11.71
CA LEU A 32 -17.42 -23.44 13.05
C LEU A 32 -17.39 -24.56 14.10
N ASP A 33 -18.43 -25.41 14.13
CA ASP A 33 -18.51 -26.53 15.07
C ASP A 33 -17.33 -27.51 14.92
N LEU A 34 -16.92 -27.81 13.67
CA LEU A 34 -15.77 -28.64 13.38
C LEU A 34 -14.48 -28.06 13.98
N MET A 35 -14.21 -26.77 13.72
CA MET A 35 -13.00 -26.11 14.22
C MET A 35 -13.00 -26.00 15.74
N VAL A 36 -14.13 -25.71 16.37
CA VAL A 36 -14.27 -25.71 17.83
C VAL A 36 -13.99 -27.10 18.39
N ARG A 37 -14.56 -28.16 17.83
CA ARG A 37 -14.31 -29.54 18.29
C ARG A 37 -12.84 -29.94 18.18
N LEU A 38 -12.22 -29.74 17.01
CA LEU A 38 -10.82 -30.09 16.79
C LEU A 38 -9.90 -29.33 17.75
N THR A 39 -10.15 -28.03 17.90
CA THR A 39 -9.35 -27.17 18.77
C THR A 39 -9.54 -27.53 20.24
N TRP A 40 -10.77 -27.80 20.68
CA TRP A 40 -11.06 -28.22 22.05
C TRP A 40 -10.40 -29.55 22.39
N VAL A 41 -10.46 -30.53 21.49
CA VAL A 41 -9.78 -31.81 21.66
C VAL A 41 -8.26 -31.60 21.79
N ALA A 42 -7.66 -30.74 20.97
CA ALA A 42 -6.24 -30.40 21.11
C ALA A 42 -5.90 -29.76 22.47
N LEU A 43 -6.76 -28.86 22.97
CA LEU A 43 -6.58 -28.16 24.24
C LEU A 43 -6.75 -29.05 25.47
N THR A 44 -7.50 -30.14 25.39
CA THR A 44 -7.86 -30.99 26.53
C THR A 44 -6.92 -32.18 26.75
N ILE A 45 -5.90 -32.33 25.91
CA ILE A 45 -4.93 -33.41 26.05
C ILE A 45 -4.06 -33.20 27.28
N PRO A 46 -3.70 -34.26 28.02
CA PRO A 46 -2.81 -34.20 29.17
C PRO A 46 -1.34 -34.01 28.75
N VAL A 47 -1.04 -32.94 28.02
CA VAL A 47 0.32 -32.49 27.71
C VAL A 47 0.55 -31.11 28.33
N TYR A 48 1.82 -30.79 28.59
CA TYR A 48 2.18 -29.44 28.99
C TYR A 48 1.70 -28.42 27.93
N LYS A 49 0.85 -27.49 28.37
CA LYS A 49 0.36 -26.33 27.62
C LYS A 49 0.55 -25.07 28.47
N HIS A 50 0.66 -23.93 27.82
CA HIS A 50 0.79 -22.64 28.49
C HIS A 50 -0.48 -22.31 29.28
N SER A 51 -0.37 -21.76 30.50
CA SER A 51 -1.53 -21.50 31.37
C SER A 51 -2.55 -20.51 30.78
N LEU A 52 -2.12 -19.65 29.86
CA LEU A 52 -3.00 -18.72 29.14
C LEU A 52 -4.14 -19.43 28.40
N PHE A 53 -3.92 -20.65 27.90
CA PHE A 53 -4.98 -21.40 27.22
C PHE A 53 -6.13 -21.71 28.17
N ASP A 54 -5.85 -22.09 29.42
CA ASP A 54 -6.89 -22.37 30.41
C ASP A 54 -7.57 -21.08 30.93
N GLN A 55 -6.83 -19.97 30.98
CA GLN A 55 -7.38 -18.68 31.38
C GLN A 55 -8.35 -18.10 30.34
N VAL A 56 -8.05 -18.26 29.05
CA VAL A 56 -8.85 -17.69 27.95
C VAL A 56 -9.91 -18.68 27.43
N PHE A 57 -9.64 -19.98 27.52
CA PHE A 57 -10.52 -21.06 27.10
C PHE A 57 -10.83 -22.02 28.27
N PRO A 58 -11.52 -21.53 29.33
CA PRO A 58 -11.83 -22.35 30.49
C PRO A 58 -12.73 -23.54 30.16
N ASP A 59 -13.58 -23.39 29.13
CA ASP A 59 -14.51 -24.39 28.64
C ASP A 59 -14.69 -24.29 27.12
N LYS A 60 -15.42 -25.27 26.56
CA LYS A 60 -15.69 -25.35 25.13
C LYS A 60 -16.57 -24.20 24.63
N ASP A 61 -17.45 -23.67 25.48
CA ASP A 61 -18.39 -22.63 25.11
C ASP A 61 -17.68 -21.29 24.93
N ALA A 62 -16.74 -20.96 25.83
CA ALA A 62 -15.86 -19.79 25.69
C ALA A 62 -15.03 -19.84 24.39
N LEU A 63 -14.53 -21.04 24.03
CA LEU A 63 -13.85 -21.24 22.75
C LEU A 63 -14.82 -21.04 21.57
N SER A 64 -16.04 -21.60 21.67
CA SER A 64 -17.07 -21.49 20.62
C SER A 64 -17.50 -20.05 20.38
N GLU A 65 -17.71 -19.27 21.43
CA GLU A 65 -18.03 -17.85 21.36
C GLU A 65 -16.92 -17.07 20.63
N LEU A 66 -15.66 -17.31 21.00
CA LEU A 66 -14.54 -16.63 20.38
C LEU A 66 -14.36 -17.01 18.91
N CYS A 67 -14.53 -18.30 18.57
CA CYS A 67 -14.51 -18.74 17.17
C CYS A 67 -15.63 -18.09 16.35
N GLY A 68 -16.83 -17.96 16.93
CA GLY A 68 -17.97 -17.33 16.28
C GLY A 68 -17.76 -15.84 16.03
N ALA A 69 -17.10 -15.14 16.95
CA ALA A 69 -16.75 -13.73 16.81
C ALA A 69 -15.61 -13.48 15.79
N ALA A 70 -14.77 -14.48 15.53
CA ALA A 70 -13.55 -14.32 14.74
C ALA A 70 -13.72 -14.44 13.22
N ASP A 71 -14.94 -14.68 12.73
CA ASP A 71 -15.27 -14.79 11.30
C ASP A 71 -14.31 -15.73 10.53
N LEU A 72 -14.14 -16.94 11.08
CA LEU A 72 -13.20 -17.93 10.57
C LEU A 72 -13.65 -18.50 9.22
N SER A 73 -12.74 -18.60 8.25
CA SER A 73 -13.01 -19.21 6.94
C SER A 73 -11.99 -20.29 6.60
N LEU A 74 -12.47 -21.51 6.33
CA LEU A 74 -11.64 -22.62 5.84
C LEU A 74 -11.34 -22.44 4.36
N SER A 75 -10.11 -22.77 3.97
CA SER A 75 -9.77 -22.80 2.54
C SER A 75 -10.48 -23.96 1.82
N PRO A 76 -10.75 -23.83 0.50
CA PRO A 76 -11.45 -24.86 -0.27
C PRO A 76 -10.80 -26.24 -0.14
N GLY A 77 -11.60 -27.28 0.06
CA GLY A 77 -11.14 -28.66 0.19
C GLY A 77 -10.65 -29.04 1.60
N VAL A 78 -10.45 -28.08 2.52
CA VAL A 78 -9.93 -28.37 3.86
C VAL A 78 -10.94 -29.14 4.70
N SER A 79 -12.22 -28.78 4.65
CA SER A 79 -13.29 -29.50 5.37
C SER A 79 -13.37 -30.97 4.93
N GLU A 80 -13.34 -31.21 3.63
CA GLU A 80 -13.33 -32.55 3.02
C GLU A 80 -12.07 -33.32 3.42
N ALA A 81 -10.90 -32.65 3.40
CA ALA A 81 -9.63 -33.25 3.81
C ALA A 81 -9.57 -33.57 5.30
N ILE A 82 -10.34 -32.89 6.16
CA ILE A 82 -10.48 -33.22 7.59
C ILE A 82 -11.30 -34.51 7.75
N HIS A 83 -12.42 -34.62 7.03
CA HIS A 83 -13.32 -35.77 7.12
C HIS A 83 -12.87 -37.00 6.31
N ALA A 84 -11.89 -36.85 5.41
CA ALA A 84 -11.37 -37.94 4.61
C ALA A 84 -10.75 -39.07 5.46
N ALA A 85 -11.12 -40.32 5.14
CA ALA A 85 -10.57 -41.53 5.76
C ALA A 85 -9.09 -41.73 5.43
N THR A 86 -8.64 -41.26 4.26
CA THR A 86 -7.23 -41.29 3.84
C THR A 86 -6.58 -39.93 4.06
N PRO A 87 -5.25 -39.88 4.31
CA PRO A 87 -4.54 -38.62 4.42
C PRO A 87 -4.57 -37.84 3.09
N PRO A 88 -4.71 -36.51 3.12
CA PRO A 88 -4.63 -35.71 1.92
C PRO A 88 -3.24 -35.87 1.30
N PRO A 89 -3.14 -36.07 -0.03
CA PRO A 89 -1.86 -36.14 -0.70
C PRO A 89 -1.14 -34.78 -0.66
N ILE A 90 0.18 -34.76 -0.89
CA ILE A 90 0.93 -33.48 -0.91
C ILE A 90 0.40 -32.47 -1.95
N SER A 91 -0.22 -32.95 -3.04
CA SER A 91 -0.84 -32.11 -4.07
C SER A 91 -2.00 -31.28 -3.53
N PHE A 92 -2.75 -31.77 -2.54
CA PHE A 92 -3.80 -31.01 -1.86
C PHE A 92 -3.23 -29.72 -1.27
N PHE A 93 -2.17 -29.82 -0.45
CA PHE A 93 -1.56 -28.65 0.18
C PHE A 93 -0.95 -27.67 -0.81
N ARG A 94 -0.51 -28.14 -1.98
CA ARG A 94 0.00 -27.28 -3.07
C ARG A 94 -1.10 -26.53 -3.81
N GLY A 95 -2.34 -27.00 -3.72
CA GLY A 95 -3.51 -26.39 -4.35
C GLY A 95 -4.20 -25.37 -3.45
N LEU A 96 -3.76 -25.19 -2.20
CA LEU A 96 -4.35 -24.23 -1.27
C LEU A 96 -4.09 -22.78 -1.73
N PRO A 97 -4.99 -21.84 -1.39
CA PRO A 97 -4.81 -20.45 -1.72
C PRO A 97 -3.59 -19.86 -1.01
N SER A 98 -2.85 -18.99 -1.71
CA SER A 98 -1.67 -18.29 -1.18
C SER A 98 -1.91 -16.81 -0.90
N ASP A 99 -3.08 -16.27 -1.28
CA ASP A 99 -3.40 -14.87 -1.04
C ASP A 99 -3.77 -14.66 0.43
N GLY A 100 -2.83 -14.10 1.18
CA GLY A 100 -2.98 -13.80 2.59
C GLY A 100 -3.14 -12.31 2.90
N ARG A 101 -3.41 -11.47 1.89
CA ARG A 101 -3.48 -10.02 2.10
C ARG A 101 -4.58 -9.67 3.10
N HIS A 102 -4.21 -8.91 4.13
CA HIS A 102 -5.14 -8.39 5.14
C HIS A 102 -5.95 -9.46 5.89
N VAL A 103 -5.40 -10.66 6.06
CA VAL A 103 -6.00 -11.72 6.88
C VAL A 103 -4.99 -12.30 7.87
N TRP A 104 -5.48 -12.70 9.03
CA TRP A 104 -4.80 -13.68 9.87
C TRP A 104 -5.10 -15.08 9.38
N GLY A 105 -4.29 -16.05 9.78
CA GLY A 105 -4.59 -17.42 9.40
C GLY A 105 -3.57 -18.45 9.86
N VAL A 106 -4.00 -19.71 9.78
CA VAL A 106 -3.14 -20.88 9.89
C VAL A 106 -2.66 -21.22 8.48
N ASN A 107 -1.35 -21.16 8.29
CA ASN A 107 -0.68 -21.37 7.03
C ASN A 107 0.06 -22.70 6.99
N VAL A 108 0.32 -23.19 5.77
CA VAL A 108 1.14 -24.38 5.51
C VAL A 108 2.26 -24.05 4.54
N LEU A 109 3.45 -24.61 4.78
CA LEU A 109 4.56 -24.61 3.84
C LEU A 109 4.73 -26.00 3.26
N VAL A 110 4.87 -26.08 1.94
CA VAL A 110 5.27 -27.31 1.25
C VAL A 110 6.73 -27.15 0.84
N LEU A 111 7.59 -28.00 1.38
CA LEU A 111 9.01 -28.04 1.05
C LEU A 111 9.31 -29.29 0.22
N LYS A 112 10.18 -29.14 -0.79
CA LYS A 112 10.62 -30.25 -1.65
C LYS A 112 12.15 -30.26 -1.77
N LYS A 113 12.71 -31.47 -1.78
CA LYS A 113 14.11 -31.77 -2.10
C LYS A 113 14.13 -32.93 -3.10
N SER A 114 15.07 -32.90 -4.05
CA SER A 114 15.20 -34.00 -5.02
C SER A 114 15.63 -35.29 -4.30
N GLY A 115 15.00 -36.42 -4.64
CA GLY A 115 15.31 -37.72 -4.03
C GLY A 115 14.89 -37.90 -2.57
N ALA A 116 14.13 -36.96 -2.00
CA ALA A 116 13.61 -37.06 -0.64
C ALA A 116 12.09 -36.83 -0.61
N PRO A 117 11.37 -37.37 0.40
CA PRO A 117 9.96 -37.05 0.60
C PRO A 117 9.74 -35.53 0.78
N PRO A 118 8.60 -35.00 0.33
CA PRO A 118 8.23 -33.62 0.63
C PRO A 118 8.00 -33.46 2.14
N ALA A 119 8.18 -32.24 2.63
CA ALA A 119 8.01 -31.92 4.04
C ALA A 119 7.00 -30.80 4.22
N LEU A 120 6.20 -30.89 5.29
CA LEU A 120 5.19 -29.91 5.66
C LEU A 120 5.56 -29.19 6.95
N TYR A 121 5.33 -27.89 6.96
CA TYR A 121 5.31 -27.09 8.18
C TYR A 121 3.96 -26.37 8.27
N ILE A 122 3.31 -26.43 9.43
CA ILE A 122 2.10 -25.64 9.71
C ILE A 122 2.47 -24.59 10.75
N GLY A 123 2.04 -23.36 10.52
CA GLY A 123 2.26 -22.21 11.40
C GLY A 123 1.05 -21.28 11.37
N CYS A 124 1.04 -20.23 12.18
CA CYS A 124 0.06 -19.14 12.07
C CYS A 124 0.71 -17.77 11.81
N GLY A 125 0.01 -16.91 11.10
CA GLY A 125 0.41 -15.51 10.89
C GLY A 125 -0.58 -14.56 11.53
N THR A 126 -0.16 -13.88 12.61
CA THR A 126 -1.00 -13.03 13.45
C THR A 126 -0.41 -11.62 13.67
N GLU A 127 0.32 -11.10 12.68
CA GLU A 127 0.82 -9.72 12.73
C GLU A 127 -0.36 -8.76 12.52
N ALA A 128 -0.53 -7.79 13.43
CA ALA A 128 -1.75 -7.00 13.51
C ALA A 128 -2.02 -6.11 12.28
N THR A 129 -0.99 -5.74 11.52
CA THR A 129 -1.12 -4.78 10.41
C THR A 129 -1.27 -5.46 9.06
N ARG A 130 -0.51 -6.52 8.82
CA ARG A 130 -0.31 -7.19 7.51
C ARG A 130 -0.72 -8.64 7.54
N GLY A 131 -1.00 -9.19 8.72
CA GLY A 131 -1.43 -10.56 8.91
C GLY A 131 -0.41 -11.58 8.42
N VAL A 132 -0.90 -12.63 7.77
CA VAL A 132 -0.07 -13.77 7.34
C VAL A 132 0.95 -13.42 6.25
N VAL A 133 0.74 -12.35 5.46
CA VAL A 133 1.73 -11.89 4.48
C VAL A 133 3.06 -11.53 5.13
N SER A 134 3.05 -10.96 6.33
CA SER A 134 4.30 -10.65 7.05
C SER A 134 5.12 -11.91 7.28
N ARG A 135 4.47 -13.02 7.65
CA ARG A 135 5.12 -14.32 7.85
C ARG A 135 5.60 -14.93 6.52
N PHE A 136 4.81 -14.83 5.46
CA PHE A 136 5.22 -15.28 4.11
C PHE A 136 6.45 -14.55 3.59
N GLN A 137 6.56 -13.24 3.84
CA GLN A 137 7.74 -12.47 3.48
C GLN A 137 8.97 -12.86 4.29
N GLY A 138 8.81 -13.22 5.57
CA GLY A 138 9.90 -13.79 6.38
C GLY A 138 10.46 -15.06 5.75
N TYR A 139 9.59 -15.93 5.21
CA TYR A 139 10.01 -17.12 4.49
C TYR A 139 10.72 -16.80 3.17
N ASP A 140 10.19 -15.87 2.38
CA ASP A 140 10.78 -15.48 1.08
C ASP A 140 12.16 -14.84 1.26
N GLY A 141 12.29 -13.98 2.27
CA GLY A 141 13.55 -13.34 2.65
C GLY A 141 14.52 -14.27 3.39
N LYS A 142 14.09 -15.50 3.70
CA LYS A 142 14.83 -16.46 4.53
C LYS A 142 15.33 -15.86 5.85
N ASP A 143 14.50 -15.06 6.49
CA ASP A 143 14.81 -14.43 7.75
C ASP A 143 14.91 -15.49 8.87
N ALA A 144 16.13 -15.78 9.30
CA ALA A 144 16.41 -16.79 10.31
C ALA A 144 15.77 -16.47 11.69
N CYS A 145 15.48 -15.20 11.98
CA CYS A 145 14.89 -14.79 13.25
C CYS A 145 13.41 -15.16 13.36
N THR A 146 12.71 -15.25 12.23
CA THR A 146 11.26 -15.54 12.19
C THR A 146 10.95 -16.96 11.71
N MET A 147 11.97 -17.70 11.27
CA MET A 147 11.82 -19.02 10.69
C MET A 147 11.88 -20.13 11.74
N PRO A 148 11.00 -21.15 11.67
CA PRO A 148 11.07 -22.31 12.55
C PRO A 148 12.39 -23.07 12.38
N LYS A 149 12.97 -23.53 13.50
CA LYS A 149 14.28 -24.22 13.52
C LYS A 149 14.40 -25.37 12.51
N GLN A 150 13.35 -26.18 12.34
CA GLN A 150 13.37 -27.31 11.39
C GLN A 150 13.21 -26.88 9.94
N VAL A 151 12.56 -25.73 9.67
CA VAL A 151 12.51 -25.15 8.32
C VAL A 151 13.89 -24.63 7.93
N ILE A 152 14.61 -23.97 8.87
CA ILE A 152 16.02 -23.57 8.68
C ILE A 152 16.90 -24.80 8.39
N LYS A 153 16.76 -25.87 9.19
CA LYS A 153 17.50 -27.12 8.97
C LYS A 153 17.17 -27.74 7.61
N ALA A 154 15.90 -27.79 7.22
CA ALA A 154 15.49 -28.29 5.91
C ALA A 154 16.14 -27.48 4.77
N PHE A 155 16.22 -26.16 4.88
CA PHE A 155 16.95 -25.33 3.91
C PHE A 155 18.43 -25.68 3.84
N ALA A 156 19.09 -25.88 4.98
CA ALA A 156 20.50 -26.31 5.02
C ALA A 156 20.70 -27.69 4.36
N GLU A 157 19.70 -28.57 4.43
CA GLU A 157 19.70 -29.88 3.77
C GLU A 157 19.30 -29.82 2.28
N GLY A 158 19.05 -28.63 1.72
CA GLY A 158 18.74 -28.45 0.30
C GLY A 158 17.26 -28.51 -0.06
N TYR A 159 16.35 -28.50 0.91
CA TYR A 159 14.93 -28.29 0.63
C TYR A 159 14.67 -26.87 0.11
N LYS A 160 13.60 -26.71 -0.68
CA LYS A 160 13.07 -25.41 -1.11
C LYS A 160 11.58 -25.35 -0.81
N ILE A 161 11.09 -24.20 -0.37
CA ILE A 161 9.65 -23.95 -0.32
C ILE A 161 9.13 -23.91 -1.76
N VAL A 162 8.23 -24.82 -2.10
CA VAL A 162 7.58 -24.90 -3.42
C VAL A 162 6.15 -24.36 -3.40
N HIS A 163 5.56 -24.19 -2.20
CA HIS A 163 4.24 -23.59 -2.03
C HIS A 163 4.04 -23.05 -0.61
N LYS A 164 3.22 -22.00 -0.48
CA LYS A 164 2.74 -21.41 0.77
C LYS A 164 1.22 -21.34 0.69
N GLY A 165 0.52 -22.14 1.49
CA GLY A 165 -0.94 -22.22 1.47
C GLY A 165 -1.56 -21.69 2.76
N LEU A 166 -2.84 -21.39 2.70
CA LEU A 166 -3.68 -21.10 3.87
C LEU A 166 -4.61 -22.29 4.10
N LEU A 167 -4.73 -22.72 5.35
CA LEU A 167 -5.68 -23.76 5.77
C LEU A 167 -6.95 -23.12 6.31
N LEU A 168 -6.76 -22.06 7.09
CA LEU A 168 -7.79 -21.31 7.78
C LEU A 168 -7.41 -19.82 7.75
N THR A 169 -8.38 -18.95 7.55
CA THR A 169 -8.20 -17.50 7.57
C THR A 169 -9.22 -16.83 8.48
N ALA A 170 -8.90 -15.62 8.93
CA ALA A 170 -9.78 -14.73 9.66
C ALA A 170 -9.44 -13.27 9.26
N PRO A 171 -10.40 -12.33 9.28
CA PRO A 171 -10.09 -10.92 9.11
C PRO A 171 -9.11 -10.43 10.19
N LEU A 172 -8.44 -9.31 9.93
CA LEU A 172 -7.61 -8.66 10.95
C LEU A 172 -8.51 -8.23 12.12
N PRO A 173 -8.22 -8.66 13.37
CA PRO A 173 -9.01 -8.25 14.51
C PRO A 173 -8.77 -6.79 14.87
N SER A 174 -9.73 -6.19 15.58
CA SER A 174 -9.51 -4.95 16.33
C SER A 174 -8.40 -5.14 17.37
N ALA A 175 -7.77 -4.05 17.81
CA ALA A 175 -6.64 -4.15 18.75
C ALA A 175 -7.06 -4.77 20.08
N ALA A 176 -8.30 -4.51 20.53
CA ALA A 176 -8.87 -5.13 21.72
C ALA A 176 -8.90 -6.67 21.65
N ASN A 177 -9.09 -7.25 20.47
CA ASN A 177 -9.21 -8.70 20.28
C ASN A 177 -7.89 -9.38 19.90
N VAL A 178 -6.85 -8.63 19.53
CA VAL A 178 -5.55 -9.15 19.09
C VAL A 178 -4.98 -10.23 20.03
N PRO A 179 -4.92 -10.06 21.37
CA PRO A 179 -4.35 -11.07 22.25
C PRO A 179 -5.14 -12.39 22.21
N ARG A 180 -6.47 -12.32 22.36
CA ARG A 180 -7.35 -13.51 22.38
C ARG A 180 -7.34 -14.23 21.04
N TYR A 181 -7.40 -13.51 19.94
CA TYR A 181 -7.43 -14.11 18.60
C TYR A 181 -6.07 -14.70 18.21
N ARG A 182 -4.97 -14.16 18.75
CA ARG A 182 -3.65 -14.74 18.55
C ARG A 182 -3.57 -16.09 19.25
N LEU A 183 -4.05 -16.16 20.50
CA LEU A 183 -4.11 -17.42 21.23
C LEU A 183 -5.03 -18.43 20.52
N LEU A 184 -6.18 -17.98 19.99
CA LEU A 184 -7.06 -18.80 19.17
C LEU A 184 -6.36 -19.38 17.94
N SER A 185 -5.63 -18.53 17.20
CA SER A 185 -4.88 -18.93 16.01
C SER A 185 -3.79 -19.97 16.34
N VAL A 186 -3.12 -19.84 17.49
CA VAL A 186 -2.13 -20.82 17.96
C VAL A 186 -2.80 -22.14 18.36
N SER A 187 -3.97 -22.11 19.02
CA SER A 187 -4.72 -23.33 19.33
C SER A 187 -5.13 -24.08 18.05
N MET A 188 -5.56 -23.34 17.02
CA MET A 188 -5.93 -23.91 15.72
C MET A 188 -4.71 -24.41 14.93
N GLU A 189 -3.57 -23.70 15.01
CA GLU A 189 -2.29 -24.16 14.49
C GLU A 189 -1.95 -25.53 15.09
N ALA A 190 -2.10 -25.70 16.40
CA ALA A 190 -1.86 -26.96 17.08
C ALA A 190 -2.82 -28.06 16.58
N ALA A 191 -4.13 -27.80 16.59
CA ALA A 191 -5.14 -28.75 16.15
C ALA A 191 -4.89 -29.26 14.72
N LEU A 192 -4.64 -28.34 13.78
CA LEU A 192 -4.37 -28.68 12.38
C LEU A 192 -2.98 -29.33 12.20
N SER A 193 -1.99 -28.96 13.02
CA SER A 193 -0.68 -29.61 13.02
C SER A 193 -0.75 -31.07 13.46
N PHE A 194 -1.61 -31.40 14.42
CA PHE A 194 -1.80 -32.77 14.87
C PHE A 194 -2.66 -33.58 13.90
N LEU A 195 -3.75 -32.99 13.41
CA LEU A 195 -4.66 -33.63 12.47
C LEU A 195 -3.95 -34.06 11.17
N PHE A 196 -3.16 -33.15 10.58
CA PHE A 196 -2.36 -33.44 9.38
C PHE A 196 -0.95 -33.96 9.69
N TRP A 197 -0.63 -34.15 10.97
CA TRP A 197 0.68 -34.56 11.46
C TRP A 197 1.86 -33.85 10.78
N SER A 198 1.89 -32.52 10.88
CA SER A 198 3.06 -31.72 10.47
C SER A 198 4.22 -31.81 11.48
N MET A 199 4.13 -32.68 12.48
CA MET A 199 5.13 -32.87 13.54
C MET A 199 6.38 -33.61 13.02
N HIS A 200 7.55 -33.12 13.38
CA HIS A 200 8.83 -33.74 13.00
C HIS A 200 9.04 -35.10 13.65
N SER A 201 8.59 -35.28 14.89
CA SER A 201 8.66 -36.57 15.56
C SER A 201 7.58 -37.51 15.04
N ARG A 202 7.96 -38.73 14.66
CA ARG A 202 7.05 -39.84 14.35
C ARG A 202 7.08 -40.94 15.42
N LYS A 203 7.72 -40.68 16.56
CA LYS A 203 7.86 -41.69 17.61
C LYS A 203 6.50 -41.99 18.26
N PRO A 204 6.18 -43.25 18.58
CA PRO A 204 4.90 -43.62 19.19
C PRO A 204 4.65 -43.01 20.59
N ASP A 205 5.73 -42.69 21.32
CA ASP A 205 5.69 -42.05 22.64
C ASP A 205 5.34 -40.56 22.59
N HIS A 206 5.23 -39.99 21.40
CA HIS A 206 4.80 -38.62 21.25
C HIS A 206 3.32 -38.52 21.61
N PHE A 207 3.02 -38.05 22.82
CA PHE A 207 1.70 -37.98 23.48
C PHE A 207 0.54 -37.39 22.65
N MET A 208 0.83 -36.79 21.49
CA MET A 208 -0.15 -36.18 20.59
C MET A 208 -0.48 -37.05 19.37
N ILE A 209 0.16 -38.22 19.21
CA ILE A 209 -0.06 -39.14 18.07
C ILE A 209 -1.51 -39.61 17.97
N SER A 210 -2.19 -39.75 19.11
CA SER A 210 -3.61 -40.12 19.19
C SER A 210 -4.55 -39.12 18.54
N LEU A 211 -4.10 -37.89 18.29
CA LEU A 211 -4.89 -36.88 17.59
C LEU A 211 -4.82 -36.97 16.07
N CYS A 212 -3.83 -37.66 15.52
CA CYS A 212 -3.83 -37.93 14.10
C CYS A 212 -4.75 -39.14 13.87
N PRO A 213 -5.90 -38.97 13.21
CA PRO A 213 -6.82 -40.09 12.98
C PRO A 213 -6.26 -41.13 11.99
N ARG A 214 -5.06 -40.91 11.46
CA ARG A 214 -4.49 -41.66 10.34
C ARG A 214 -3.15 -42.28 10.75
N PRO A 215 -2.83 -43.49 10.27
CA PRO A 215 -1.52 -44.08 10.51
C PRO A 215 -0.41 -43.18 9.93
N LEU A 216 0.62 -42.88 10.73
CA LEU A 216 1.72 -42.02 10.27
C LEU A 216 2.47 -42.59 9.06
N SER A 217 2.50 -43.91 8.92
CA SER A 217 3.07 -44.62 7.77
C SER A 217 2.32 -44.38 6.46
N SER A 218 1.05 -43.95 6.53
CA SER A 218 0.22 -43.64 5.34
C SER A 218 0.45 -42.23 4.78
N LEU A 219 1.17 -41.37 5.51
CA LEU A 219 1.43 -39.99 5.10
C LEU A 219 2.50 -39.95 4.00
N SER A 220 2.18 -39.29 2.88
CA SER A 220 3.09 -39.12 1.73
C SER A 220 4.14 -38.01 1.90
N TYR A 221 4.26 -37.47 3.11
CA TYR A 221 5.13 -36.34 3.47
C TYR A 221 5.63 -36.46 4.90
N ASP A 222 6.71 -35.75 5.20
CA ASP A 222 7.26 -35.56 6.54
C ASP A 222 6.77 -34.27 7.20
N GLY A 223 6.89 -34.19 8.53
CA GLY A 223 6.60 -32.98 9.30
C GLY A 223 7.85 -32.20 9.71
N LEU A 224 7.71 -30.89 9.92
CA LEU A 224 8.76 -29.98 10.36
C LEU A 224 8.41 -29.23 11.66
N CYS A 225 7.22 -29.42 12.24
CA CYS A 225 6.88 -28.84 13.54
C CYS A 225 7.65 -29.56 14.66
N SER A 226 8.56 -28.85 15.33
CA SER A 226 9.45 -29.44 16.34
C SER A 226 8.82 -29.61 17.71
N HIS A 227 7.74 -28.88 17.99
CA HIS A 227 7.05 -28.88 19.27
C HIS A 227 5.59 -28.50 19.07
N SER A 228 4.77 -28.75 20.10
CA SER A 228 3.37 -28.33 20.10
C SER A 228 3.27 -26.80 20.21
N PRO A 229 2.48 -26.15 19.33
CA PRO A 229 2.20 -24.72 19.48
C PRO A 229 1.54 -24.38 20.82
N LEU A 230 0.86 -25.34 21.49
CA LEU A 230 0.26 -25.12 22.81
C LEU A 230 1.29 -24.90 23.93
N ARG A 231 2.58 -25.18 23.69
CA ARG A 231 3.66 -24.84 24.62
C ARG A 231 4.07 -23.37 24.53
N GLU A 232 3.71 -22.72 23.44
CA GLU A 232 4.02 -21.31 23.21
C GLU A 232 3.01 -20.44 23.96
N GLY A 233 3.50 -19.51 24.77
CA GLY A 233 2.70 -18.39 25.26
C GLY A 233 2.82 -17.25 24.26
N PRO A 234 1.84 -17.03 23.36
CA PRO A 234 1.96 -15.95 22.40
C PRO A 234 2.09 -14.63 23.15
N LEU A 235 2.97 -13.76 22.66
CA LEU A 235 3.05 -12.40 23.21
C LEU A 235 1.71 -11.71 22.99
N GLY A 236 1.13 -11.22 24.07
CA GLY A 236 -0.11 -10.47 24.07
C GLY A 236 -0.21 -9.78 25.42
N ASN A 237 -0.63 -8.52 25.43
CA ASN A 237 -0.88 -7.81 26.67
C ASN A 237 -2.25 -8.24 27.20
N PHE A 238 -2.36 -9.52 27.60
CA PHE A 238 -3.63 -10.16 28.03
C PHE A 238 -4.20 -9.54 29.30
N ASP A 239 -3.38 -8.80 30.04
CA ASP A 239 -3.69 -8.08 31.27
C ASP A 239 -4.23 -6.66 31.04
N LEU A 240 -4.22 -6.16 29.80
CA LEU A 240 -4.71 -4.82 29.47
C LEU A 240 -6.19 -4.82 29.07
N SER A 241 -6.87 -3.72 29.37
CA SER A 241 -8.26 -3.51 28.92
C SER A 241 -8.35 -3.27 27.41
N ALA A 242 -9.54 -3.43 26.85
CA ALA A 242 -9.81 -3.15 25.44
C ALA A 242 -9.41 -1.72 25.07
N GLU A 243 -9.73 -0.73 25.91
CA GLU A 243 -9.42 0.68 25.68
C GLU A 243 -7.91 0.93 25.70
N GLN A 244 -7.19 0.27 26.61
CA GLN A 244 -5.73 0.36 26.67
C GLN A 244 -5.07 -0.23 25.43
N LEU A 245 -5.56 -1.37 24.95
CA LEU A 245 -5.08 -2.01 23.73
C LEU A 245 -5.30 -1.12 22.49
N GLU A 246 -6.48 -0.52 22.36
CA GLU A 246 -6.79 0.42 21.26
C GLU A 246 -5.93 1.70 21.34
N ALA A 247 -5.71 2.23 22.54
CA ALA A 247 -4.83 3.38 22.74
C ALA A 247 -3.37 3.05 22.33
N ILE A 248 -2.86 1.88 22.71
CA ILE A 248 -1.52 1.42 22.31
C ILE A 248 -1.44 1.26 20.79
N ALA A 249 -2.45 0.66 20.16
CA ALA A 249 -2.48 0.47 18.72
C ALA A 249 -2.49 1.80 17.96
N THR A 250 -3.26 2.78 18.44
CA THR A 250 -3.29 4.14 17.87
C THR A 250 -1.90 4.79 17.93
N VAL A 251 -1.23 4.73 19.09
CA VAL A 251 0.13 5.27 19.26
C VAL A 251 1.14 4.51 18.39
N ALA A 252 1.02 3.19 18.28
CA ALA A 252 1.90 2.37 17.45
C ALA A 252 1.74 2.70 15.96
N ALA A 253 0.50 2.84 15.47
CA ALA A 253 0.19 3.23 14.10
C ALA A 253 0.77 4.61 13.76
N GLU A 254 0.63 5.58 14.66
CA GLU A 254 1.19 6.93 14.47
C GLU A 254 2.73 6.89 14.45
N ARG A 255 3.36 6.14 15.35
CA ARG A 255 4.82 5.92 15.35
C ARG A 255 5.29 5.27 14.05
N ALA A 256 4.57 4.25 13.56
CA ALA A 256 4.87 3.58 12.29
C ALA A 256 4.77 4.56 11.12
N ARG A 257 3.72 5.39 11.07
CA ARG A 257 3.53 6.44 10.07
C ARG A 257 4.69 7.44 10.06
N VAL A 258 5.11 7.93 11.24
CA VAL A 258 6.25 8.85 11.36
C VAL A 258 7.54 8.21 10.87
N ARG A 259 7.84 6.98 11.29
CA ARG A 259 9.03 6.23 10.84
C ARG A 259 9.02 6.00 9.33
N PHE A 260 7.89 5.61 8.77
CA PHE A 260 7.74 5.39 7.33
C PHE A 260 7.95 6.68 6.54
N ASN A 261 7.41 7.81 6.99
CA ASN A 261 7.63 9.11 6.37
C ASN A 261 9.10 9.53 6.43
N ALA A 262 9.78 9.31 7.55
CA ALA A 262 11.20 9.57 7.68
C ALA A 262 12.02 8.69 6.73
N TYR A 263 11.72 7.39 6.67
CA TYR A 263 12.32 6.45 5.73
C TYR A 263 12.13 6.90 4.27
N LEU A 264 10.90 7.22 3.86
CA LEU A 264 10.62 7.70 2.50
C LEU A 264 11.33 9.02 2.17
N SER A 265 11.43 9.93 3.14
CA SER A 265 12.16 11.18 2.97
C SER A 265 13.64 10.91 2.70
N ASN A 266 14.27 10.04 3.49
CA ASN A 266 15.67 9.65 3.32
C ASN A 266 15.90 8.88 2.02
N TYR A 267 15.05 7.90 1.71
CA TYR A 267 15.07 7.17 0.45
C TYR A 267 15.03 8.13 -0.75
N ARG A 268 14.12 9.11 -0.74
CA ARG A 268 14.03 10.13 -1.82
C ARG A 268 15.23 11.05 -1.88
N LYS A 269 15.92 11.31 -0.77
CA LYS A 269 17.18 12.08 -0.77
C LYS A 269 18.30 11.28 -1.41
N VAL A 270 18.46 10.02 -0.99
CA VAL A 270 19.46 9.08 -1.53
C VAL A 270 19.22 8.83 -3.03
N GLU A 271 17.99 8.54 -3.44
CA GLU A 271 17.63 8.31 -4.83
C GLU A 271 17.92 9.55 -5.72
N ARG A 272 17.70 10.76 -5.19
CA ARG A 272 18.05 12.01 -5.90
C ARG A 272 19.55 12.19 -6.07
N ALA A 273 20.34 11.75 -5.09
CA ALA A 273 21.80 11.84 -5.15
C ALA A 273 22.38 10.79 -6.11
N LEU A 274 21.89 9.55 -6.04
CA LEU A 274 22.40 8.44 -6.86
C LEU A 274 21.88 8.44 -8.30
N HIS A 275 20.62 8.85 -8.52
CA HIS A 275 19.94 8.75 -9.82
C HIS A 275 19.17 10.03 -10.19
N PRO A 276 19.85 11.18 -10.33
CA PRO A 276 19.17 12.46 -10.59
C PRO A 276 18.36 12.46 -11.89
N GLU A 277 18.85 11.84 -12.95
CA GLU A 277 18.16 11.81 -14.26
C GLU A 277 16.88 10.97 -14.22
N LYS A 278 16.91 9.79 -13.59
CA LYS A 278 15.71 8.95 -13.39
C LYS A 278 14.63 9.70 -12.60
N VAL A 279 15.03 10.47 -11.58
CA VAL A 279 14.11 11.29 -10.80
C VAL A 279 13.53 12.44 -11.64
N LYS A 280 14.34 13.11 -12.47
CA LYS A 280 13.87 14.16 -13.40
C LYS A 280 12.88 13.59 -14.42
N GLU A 281 13.18 12.45 -15.02
CA GLU A 281 12.32 11.79 -15.99
C GLU A 281 10.96 11.41 -15.37
N ARG A 282 10.98 10.78 -14.19
CA ARG A 282 9.76 10.45 -13.44
C ARG A 282 8.91 11.68 -13.15
N LYS A 283 9.53 12.81 -12.77
CA LYS A 283 8.83 14.09 -12.57
C LYS A 283 8.23 14.64 -13.88
N ARG A 284 8.95 14.53 -15.01
CA ARG A 284 8.43 14.93 -16.34
C ARG A 284 7.20 14.09 -16.72
N LYS A 285 7.28 12.76 -16.59
CA LYS A 285 6.15 11.85 -16.85
C LYS A 285 4.95 12.16 -15.96
N GLN A 286 5.16 12.35 -14.65
CA GLN A 286 4.09 12.72 -13.72
C GLN A 286 3.47 14.09 -14.03
N HIS A 287 4.28 15.07 -14.43
CA HIS A 287 3.79 16.37 -14.85
C HIS A 287 2.95 16.27 -16.13
N ALA A 288 3.44 15.57 -17.15
CA ALA A 288 2.69 15.33 -18.39
C ALA A 288 1.34 14.64 -18.12
N LYS A 289 1.32 13.59 -17.28
CA LYS A 289 0.08 12.91 -16.88
C LYS A 289 -0.89 13.85 -16.15
N LYS A 290 -0.38 14.70 -15.24
CA LYS A 290 -1.23 15.72 -14.57
C LYS A 290 -1.79 16.75 -15.55
N MET A 291 -1.02 17.15 -16.56
CA MET A 291 -1.49 18.07 -17.60
C MET A 291 -2.58 17.44 -18.47
N ALA A 292 -2.43 16.17 -18.82
CA ALA A 292 -3.41 15.42 -19.59
C ALA A 292 -4.71 15.19 -18.79
N ASN A 293 -4.60 14.79 -17.52
CA ASN A 293 -5.76 14.45 -16.69
C ASN A 293 -6.51 15.68 -16.15
N PHE A 294 -5.83 16.82 -15.98
CA PHE A 294 -6.42 18.02 -15.36
C PHE A 294 -6.04 19.32 -16.09
N PRO A 295 -6.36 19.43 -17.40
CA PRO A 295 -5.98 20.60 -18.19
C PRO A 295 -6.60 21.90 -17.65
N ASP A 296 -7.86 21.87 -17.21
CA ASP A 296 -8.55 23.06 -16.73
C ASP A 296 -8.03 23.56 -15.39
N LYS A 297 -7.68 22.65 -14.46
CA LYS A 297 -7.03 23.06 -13.20
C LYS A 297 -5.70 23.75 -13.46
N HIS A 298 -4.94 23.29 -14.46
CA HIS A 298 -3.69 23.93 -14.85
C HIS A 298 -3.93 25.31 -15.49
N ARG A 299 -4.88 25.41 -16.42
CA ARG A 299 -5.27 26.68 -17.04
C ARG A 299 -5.73 27.70 -16.00
N THR A 300 -6.58 27.30 -15.05
CA THR A 300 -7.05 28.15 -13.96
C THR A 300 -5.91 28.61 -13.06
N LYS A 301 -4.96 27.71 -12.74
CA LYS A 301 -3.77 28.07 -11.96
C LYS A 301 -2.89 29.09 -12.68
N ILE A 302 -2.64 28.91 -13.98
CA ILE A 302 -1.91 29.87 -14.81
C ILE A 302 -2.66 31.20 -14.88
N ALA A 303 -3.98 31.18 -15.10
CA ALA A 303 -4.80 32.39 -15.16
C ALA A 303 -4.75 33.17 -13.84
N LYS A 304 -4.84 32.48 -12.69
CA LYS A 304 -4.72 33.10 -11.36
C LYS A 304 -3.34 33.71 -11.15
N TYR A 305 -2.27 32.98 -11.49
CA TYR A 305 -0.90 33.50 -11.42
C TYR A 305 -0.72 34.73 -12.29
N CYS A 306 -1.14 34.68 -13.56
CA CYS A 306 -1.11 35.82 -14.47
C CYS A 306 -1.87 37.02 -13.89
N LYS A 307 -3.06 36.81 -13.30
CA LYS A 307 -3.85 37.89 -12.71
C LYS A 307 -3.11 38.55 -11.54
N THR A 308 -2.49 37.77 -10.65
CA THR A 308 -1.72 38.29 -9.51
C THR A 308 -0.50 39.07 -9.97
N VAL A 309 0.27 38.52 -10.92
CA VAL A 309 1.45 39.19 -11.49
C VAL A 309 1.09 40.50 -12.17
N LEU A 310 0.03 40.50 -12.99
CA LEU A 310 -0.46 41.72 -13.65
C LEU A 310 -0.91 42.79 -12.64
N ALA A 311 -1.52 42.38 -11.52
CA ALA A 311 -1.95 43.29 -10.46
C ALA A 311 -0.79 43.84 -9.62
N SER A 312 0.29 43.08 -9.45
CA SER A 312 1.47 43.51 -8.70
C SER A 312 2.39 44.47 -9.46
N GLU A 313 2.21 44.59 -10.78
CA GLU A 313 3.11 45.33 -11.69
C GLU A 313 4.59 44.90 -11.62
N GLU A 314 4.91 43.76 -10.99
CA GLU A 314 6.28 43.27 -10.76
C GLU A 314 7.08 43.11 -12.06
N PHE A 315 6.40 42.78 -13.17
CA PHE A 315 7.00 42.62 -14.49
C PHE A 315 6.44 43.64 -15.49
N PHE A 316 6.37 44.91 -15.10
CA PHE A 316 5.93 46.00 -15.96
C PHE A 316 7.10 46.68 -16.67
N CYS A 317 6.95 46.93 -17.96
CA CYS A 317 7.93 47.70 -18.73
C CYS A 317 7.47 49.16 -18.88
N ASP A 318 8.08 50.06 -18.11
CA ASP A 318 7.73 51.49 -18.09
C ASP A 318 7.87 52.16 -19.46
N LEU A 319 8.94 51.83 -20.19
CA LEU A 319 9.23 52.42 -21.50
C LEU A 319 8.16 52.10 -22.55
N ARG A 320 7.40 51.02 -22.37
CA ARG A 320 6.38 50.59 -23.34
C ARG A 320 4.97 50.56 -22.76
N GLY A 321 4.83 50.68 -21.44
CA GLY A 321 3.56 50.52 -20.74
C GLY A 321 2.96 49.12 -20.90
N ILE A 322 3.79 48.07 -20.98
CA ILE A 322 3.33 46.70 -21.23
C ILE A 322 3.60 45.83 -19.99
N PRO A 323 2.55 45.25 -19.37
CA PRO A 323 2.74 44.27 -18.32
C PRO A 323 3.06 42.90 -18.92
N CYS A 324 4.07 42.21 -18.37
CA CYS A 324 4.45 40.86 -18.76
C CYS A 324 3.84 39.83 -17.79
N ARG A 325 3.49 38.64 -18.31
CA ARG A 325 2.77 37.60 -17.53
C ARG A 325 3.68 36.74 -16.66
N ALA A 326 4.98 36.74 -16.95
CA ALA A 326 6.00 35.99 -16.24
C ALA A 326 7.36 36.68 -16.38
N LYS A 327 8.27 36.39 -15.45
CA LYS A 327 9.66 36.87 -15.46
C LYS A 327 10.38 36.59 -16.79
N TYR A 328 10.26 35.36 -17.31
CA TYR A 328 10.86 34.99 -18.60
C TYR A 328 10.35 35.86 -19.77
N ASP A 329 9.04 36.17 -19.80
CA ASP A 329 8.48 37.03 -20.85
C ASP A 329 9.01 38.47 -20.72
N PHE A 330 9.21 38.94 -19.49
CA PHE A 330 9.80 40.24 -19.21
C PHE A 330 11.27 40.31 -19.60
N GLU A 331 12.09 39.34 -19.20
CA GLU A 331 13.49 39.26 -19.60
C GLU A 331 13.64 39.18 -21.12
N ARG A 332 12.85 38.33 -21.78
CA ARG A 332 12.80 38.27 -23.24
C ARG A 332 12.34 39.59 -23.85
N HIS A 333 11.39 40.28 -23.23
CA HIS A 333 10.95 41.61 -23.66
C HIS A 333 12.09 42.63 -23.57
N MET A 334 12.75 42.72 -22.41
CA MET A 334 13.85 43.65 -22.14
C MET A 334 15.03 43.41 -23.07
N ASN A 335 15.34 42.15 -23.38
CA ASN A 335 16.44 41.76 -24.28
C ASN A 335 16.08 41.82 -25.77
N SER A 336 14.82 42.10 -26.13
CA SER A 336 14.45 42.17 -27.54
C SER A 336 15.05 43.41 -28.23
N ASP A 337 15.51 43.26 -29.47
CA ASP A 337 16.04 44.38 -30.29
C ASP A 337 15.08 45.57 -30.37
N ARG A 338 13.78 45.28 -30.29
CA ARG A 338 12.73 46.30 -30.32
C ARG A 338 12.69 47.11 -29.02
N HIS A 339 12.87 46.45 -27.87
CA HIS A 339 12.98 47.16 -26.59
C HIS A 339 14.30 47.95 -26.53
N GLN A 340 15.42 47.35 -26.93
CA GLN A 340 16.73 48.00 -26.95
C GLN A 340 16.76 49.24 -27.85
N ARG A 341 16.14 49.18 -29.04
CA ARG A 341 15.98 50.38 -29.88
C ARG A 341 15.14 51.48 -29.21
N ASN A 342 14.09 51.11 -28.49
CA ASN A 342 13.27 52.07 -27.75
C ASN A 342 14.06 52.69 -26.58
N VAL A 343 14.90 51.91 -25.89
CA VAL A 343 15.81 52.40 -24.85
C VAL A 343 16.81 53.41 -25.44
N ALA A 344 17.43 53.09 -26.57
CA ALA A 344 18.37 53.97 -27.26
C ALA A 344 17.71 55.29 -27.72
N GLN A 345 16.50 55.21 -28.27
CA GLN A 345 15.72 56.39 -28.69
C GLN A 345 15.32 57.27 -27.49
N ALA A 346 14.91 56.66 -26.38
CA ALA A 346 14.59 57.39 -25.16
C ALA A 346 15.82 58.11 -24.58
N LYS A 347 16.98 57.44 -24.56
CA LYS A 347 18.27 58.05 -24.14
C LYS A 347 18.70 59.21 -25.04
N ALA A 348 18.42 59.13 -26.34
CA ALA A 348 18.73 60.18 -27.30
C ALA A 348 17.77 61.39 -27.26
N GLY A 349 16.82 61.43 -26.30
CA GLY A 349 15.83 62.52 -26.20
C GLY A 349 14.81 62.54 -27.33
N VAL A 350 14.77 61.51 -28.18
CA VAL A 350 13.81 61.38 -29.27
C VAL A 350 12.49 60.85 -28.71
N VAL A 351 11.81 61.68 -27.92
CA VAL A 351 10.49 61.35 -27.35
C VAL A 351 9.41 61.57 -28.42
N LYS A 352 9.30 60.65 -29.38
CA LYS A 352 8.18 60.62 -30.35
C LYS A 352 6.97 59.88 -29.80
N ASN A 353 6.58 60.21 -28.57
CA ASN A 353 5.49 59.53 -27.89
C ASN A 353 4.30 60.48 -27.76
N PHE A 354 3.48 60.54 -28.82
CA PHE A 354 2.14 61.11 -28.72
C PHE A 354 1.32 60.14 -27.86
N LYS A 355 1.18 60.45 -26.57
CA LYS A 355 0.48 59.61 -25.58
C LYS A 355 -0.95 60.10 -25.40
N CYS A 356 -1.90 59.18 -25.55
CA CYS A 356 -3.25 59.36 -25.06
C CYS A 356 -3.26 59.11 -23.54
N THR A 357 -3.49 60.14 -22.73
CA THR A 357 -3.52 60.03 -21.26
C THR A 357 -4.65 59.11 -20.77
N LEU A 358 -5.82 59.18 -21.42
CA LEU A 358 -7.01 58.42 -21.05
C LEU A 358 -6.92 56.92 -21.40
N CYS A 359 -6.23 56.57 -22.49
CA CYS A 359 -6.08 55.18 -22.93
C CYS A 359 -4.73 54.55 -22.59
N GLY A 360 -3.72 55.34 -22.22
CA GLY A 360 -2.32 54.90 -22.16
C GLY A 360 -1.72 54.54 -23.52
N TYR A 361 -2.38 54.90 -24.64
CA TYR A 361 -1.94 54.56 -25.99
C TYR A 361 -0.79 55.46 -26.44
N TYR A 362 0.25 54.86 -27.04
CA TYR A 362 1.40 55.57 -27.60
C TYR A 362 1.42 55.48 -29.13
N ALA A 363 1.51 56.64 -29.79
CA ALA A 363 1.59 56.72 -31.25
C ALA A 363 2.95 57.25 -31.70
N LYS A 364 3.50 56.66 -32.78
CA LYS A 364 4.79 57.06 -33.37
C LYS A 364 4.74 58.42 -34.09
N ALA A 365 3.53 58.90 -34.38
CA ALA A 365 3.27 60.15 -35.09
C ALA A 365 1.92 60.72 -34.64
N ASN A 366 1.78 62.04 -34.66
CA ASN A 366 0.58 62.72 -34.16
C ASN A 366 -0.70 62.28 -34.87
N HIS A 367 -0.68 62.13 -36.20
CA HIS A 367 -1.85 61.73 -36.97
C HIS A 367 -2.38 60.34 -36.56
N LEU A 368 -1.52 59.44 -36.06
CA LEU A 368 -1.95 58.15 -35.52
C LEU A 368 -2.59 58.28 -34.13
N LEU A 369 -2.14 59.23 -33.30
CA LEU A 369 -2.82 59.56 -32.05
C LEU A 369 -4.19 60.19 -32.33
N LEU A 370 -4.27 61.11 -33.29
CA LEU A 370 -5.54 61.70 -33.72
C LEU A 370 -6.52 60.64 -34.25
N ARG A 371 -6.03 59.70 -35.07
CA ARG A 371 -6.82 58.56 -35.53
C ARG A 371 -7.26 57.65 -34.38
N HIS A 372 -6.40 57.42 -33.38
CA HIS A 372 -6.76 56.69 -32.16
C HIS A 372 -7.87 57.42 -31.39
N ASN A 373 -7.73 58.73 -31.20
CA ASN A 373 -8.70 59.55 -30.48
C ASN A 373 -10.06 59.54 -31.20
N GLY A 374 -10.08 59.49 -32.54
CA GLY A 374 -11.30 59.34 -33.33
C GLY A 374 -11.90 57.93 -33.34
N SER A 375 -11.21 56.92 -32.79
CA SER A 375 -11.69 55.54 -32.84
C SER A 375 -12.88 55.32 -31.90
N LYS A 376 -13.86 54.49 -32.32
CA LYS A 376 -15.04 54.13 -31.50
C LYS A 376 -14.67 53.65 -30.10
N LYS A 377 -13.54 52.94 -29.97
CA LYS A 377 -13.04 52.41 -28.70
C LYS A 377 -12.56 53.51 -27.75
N HIS A 378 -11.88 54.54 -28.25
CA HIS A 378 -11.44 55.67 -27.43
C HIS A 378 -12.64 56.52 -26.98
N GLN A 379 -13.57 56.78 -27.92
CA GLN A 379 -14.80 57.52 -27.63
C GLN A 379 -15.65 56.85 -26.54
N LYS A 380 -15.76 55.52 -26.57
CA LYS A 380 -16.43 54.77 -25.49
C LYS A 380 -15.77 54.97 -24.13
N LYS A 381 -14.43 54.95 -24.06
CA LYS A 381 -13.70 55.20 -22.80
C LYS A 381 -13.86 56.63 -22.30
N ILE A 382 -13.92 57.63 -23.20
CA ILE A 382 -14.24 59.00 -22.82
C ILE A 382 -15.62 59.04 -22.15
N ALA A 383 -16.63 58.42 -22.75
CA ALA A 383 -17.98 58.37 -22.19
C ALA A 383 -18.02 57.68 -20.82
N GLU A 384 -17.31 56.55 -20.65
CA GLU A 384 -17.18 55.85 -19.36
C GLU A 384 -16.50 56.73 -18.29
N ALA A 385 -15.42 57.43 -18.65
CA ALA A 385 -14.71 58.32 -17.72
C ALA A 385 -15.56 59.52 -17.30
N LEU A 386 -16.34 60.09 -18.23
CA LEU A 386 -17.29 61.17 -17.95
C LEU A 386 -18.43 60.71 -17.03
N ALA A 387 -18.96 59.50 -17.23
CA ALA A 387 -19.99 58.92 -16.39
C ALA A 387 -19.51 58.71 -14.93
N ILE A 388 -18.28 58.23 -14.75
CA ILE A 388 -17.67 58.06 -13.42
C ILE A 388 -17.49 59.42 -12.72
N GLY A 389 -17.00 60.43 -13.45
CA GLY A 389 -16.82 61.79 -12.90
C GLY A 389 -18.14 62.45 -12.46
N ALA A 390 -19.22 62.24 -13.21
CA ALA A 390 -20.54 62.73 -12.85
C ALA A 390 -21.09 62.07 -11.57
N SER A 391 -20.89 60.76 -11.42
CA SER A 391 -21.34 60.01 -10.22
C SER A 391 -20.56 60.33 -8.94
N ALA A 392 -19.37 60.93 -9.03
CA ALA A 392 -18.57 61.32 -7.87
C ALA A 392 -18.85 62.75 -7.38
N SER A 393 -19.65 63.53 -8.12
CA SER A 393 -19.96 64.94 -7.83
C SER A 393 -21.40 65.14 -7.30
N SER A 394 -22.11 64.04 -7.08
CA SER A 394 -23.45 63.91 -6.51
C SER A 394 -23.38 62.95 -5.33
#